data_AF-A0A9W6SYS7-F1
#
_entry.id   AF-A0A9W6SYS7-F1
#
_cell.length_a   1.000
_cell.length_b   1.000
_cell.length_c   1.000
_cell.angle_alpha   90.00
_cell.angle_beta   90.00
_cell.angle_gamma   90.00
#
_symmetry.space_group_name_H-M   'P 1'
#
loop_
_entity.id
_entity.type
_entity.pdbx_description
1 polymer ?
#
loop_
_entity_poly.entity_id
_entity_poly.type
_entity_poly.pdbx_seq_one_letter_code
_entity_poly.pdbx_strand_id
1 'polypeptide(L)'
;MKDNQTITKDYIKSIFKRGCDLFIPNDENKLRYKFAKFCEICKDYEESDSIYHNIIKRFPSEYEPVSQIFKSFLRRKNESICIDNSKIIINNFQIKFTTKKETKSSSNNPKYKDVEMKPKESAIPDPDFKKLSNYLNERNISQLIVEVSIILWIRQRKVKETRDFLILFFKEQFIKPSITYWNLFFKFELQQRNKKNLTNIINYIKLYSNLPISVINNLIKLYIEFLFKNSNKLELLNISREIERMFLETDDESSTNMKRFLKTRLDSGRDEEVTNKRLIKENGHPGIPVEFRPRIVNALNFTDPIKFNENPVSIPYFTSVEKATLPIHYPTMEKE
;
A
#
# COMPACT_ATOMS: atom_id res chain seq x y z
N MET A 1 0.12 -55.00 -25.75
CA MET A 1 -0.47 -53.74 -26.23
C MET A 1 -1.19 -53.12 -25.05
N LYS A 2 -0.65 -52.03 -24.49
CA LYS A 2 -1.20 -51.40 -23.28
C LYS A 2 -2.44 -50.62 -23.67
N ASP A 3 -3.53 -50.87 -22.96
CA ASP A 3 -4.78 -50.14 -23.06
C ASP A 3 -4.52 -48.64 -22.91
N ASN A 4 -4.72 -47.89 -23.99
CA ASN A 4 -4.90 -46.45 -23.92
C ASN A 4 -6.27 -46.20 -23.29
N GLN A 5 -6.37 -46.38 -21.96
CA GLN A 5 -7.50 -45.91 -21.19
C GLN A 5 -7.59 -44.41 -21.41
N THR A 6 -8.61 -43.98 -22.17
CA THR A 6 -8.97 -42.58 -22.32
C THR A 6 -9.21 -42.03 -20.92
N ILE A 7 -8.24 -41.25 -20.43
CA ILE A 7 -8.31 -40.60 -19.13
C ILE A 7 -9.56 -39.73 -19.12
N THR A 8 -10.58 -40.15 -18.35
CA THR A 8 -11.84 -39.40 -18.25
C THR A 8 -11.65 -38.19 -17.36
N LYS A 9 -12.42 -37.13 -17.62
CA LYS A 9 -12.37 -35.88 -16.83
C LYS A 9 -12.62 -36.15 -15.34
N ASP A 10 -13.55 -37.06 -15.04
CA ASP A 10 -13.91 -37.43 -13.67
C ASP A 10 -12.77 -38.15 -12.95
N TYR A 11 -12.00 -38.96 -13.66
CA TYR A 11 -10.80 -39.58 -13.11
C TYR A 11 -9.78 -38.53 -12.68
N ILE A 12 -9.50 -37.53 -13.53
CA ILE A 12 -8.59 -36.42 -13.20
C ILE A 12 -9.13 -35.61 -12.01
N LYS A 13 -10.43 -35.29 -11.98
CA LYS A 13 -11.07 -34.61 -10.84
C LYS A 13 -10.88 -35.40 -9.55
N SER A 14 -11.06 -36.72 -9.60
CA SER A 14 -10.89 -37.59 -8.42
C SER A 14 -9.46 -37.58 -7.89
N ILE A 15 -8.46 -37.53 -8.77
CA ILE A 15 -7.05 -37.40 -8.39
C ILE A 15 -6.81 -36.06 -7.70
N PHE A 16 -7.32 -34.96 -8.27
CA PHE A 16 -7.17 -33.64 -7.65
C PHE A 16 -7.85 -33.56 -6.28
N LYS A 17 -9.06 -34.11 -6.11
CA LYS A 17 -9.74 -34.16 -4.82
C LYS A 17 -8.92 -34.94 -3.78
N ARG A 18 -8.49 -36.15 -4.12
CA ARG A 18 -7.60 -36.94 -3.25
C ARG A 18 -6.31 -36.18 -2.91
N GLY A 19 -5.70 -35.54 -3.90
CA GLY A 19 -4.51 -34.71 -3.71
C GLY A 19 -4.74 -33.57 -2.72
N CYS A 20 -5.82 -32.80 -2.90
CA CYS A 20 -6.13 -31.63 -2.09
C CYS A 20 -6.61 -31.95 -0.68
N ASP A 21 -7.28 -33.10 -0.50
CA ASP A 21 -7.93 -33.49 0.75
C ASP A 21 -7.06 -34.41 1.62
N LEU A 22 -6.28 -35.31 1.02
CA LEU A 22 -5.52 -36.34 1.76
C LEU A 22 -4.01 -36.07 1.81
N PHE A 23 -3.42 -35.65 0.69
CA PHE A 23 -1.97 -35.66 0.54
C PHE A 23 -1.31 -34.30 0.78
N ILE A 24 -1.98 -33.21 0.43
CA ILE A 24 -1.39 -31.89 0.48
C ILE A 24 -1.81 -31.16 1.77
N PRO A 25 -0.84 -30.62 2.52
CA PRO A 25 -1.12 -29.79 3.69
C PRO A 25 -2.11 -28.66 3.39
N ASN A 26 -2.85 -28.24 4.41
CA ASN A 26 -3.81 -27.16 4.23
C ASN A 26 -3.15 -25.84 3.82
N ASP A 27 -1.89 -25.62 4.18
CA ASP A 27 -1.14 -24.38 3.88
C ASP A 27 -0.67 -24.28 2.41
N GLU A 28 -0.63 -25.39 1.66
CA GLU A 28 -0.18 -25.37 0.28
C GLU A 28 -1.34 -25.24 -0.72
N ASN A 29 -1.56 -24.02 -1.22
CA ASN A 29 -2.68 -23.72 -2.12
C ASN A 29 -2.39 -23.97 -3.61
N LYS A 30 -1.14 -24.22 -4.00
CA LYS A 30 -0.73 -24.35 -5.42
C LYS A 30 -1.51 -25.42 -6.17
N LEU A 31 -1.72 -26.60 -5.57
CA LEU A 31 -2.52 -27.65 -6.21
C LEU A 31 -4.00 -27.26 -6.27
N ARG A 32 -4.54 -26.63 -5.23
CA ARG A 32 -5.93 -26.17 -5.18
C ARG A 32 -6.23 -25.14 -6.27
N TYR A 33 -5.30 -24.22 -6.54
CA TYR A 33 -5.37 -23.30 -7.68
C TYR A 33 -5.37 -24.02 -9.03
N LYS A 34 -4.49 -25.02 -9.20
CA LYS A 34 -4.46 -25.84 -10.43
C LYS A 34 -5.76 -26.62 -10.61
N PHE A 35 -6.33 -27.13 -9.52
CA PHE A 35 -7.60 -27.85 -9.55
C PHE A 35 -8.76 -26.93 -9.93
N ALA A 36 -8.88 -25.76 -9.30
CA ALA A 36 -9.90 -24.77 -9.66
C ALA A 36 -9.79 -24.37 -11.15
N LYS A 37 -8.58 -24.08 -11.62
CA LYS A 37 -8.32 -23.77 -13.04
C LYS A 37 -8.69 -24.93 -13.98
N PHE A 38 -8.45 -26.17 -13.58
CA PHE A 38 -8.88 -27.34 -14.34
C PHE A 38 -10.41 -27.42 -14.43
N CYS A 39 -11.13 -27.15 -13.33
CA CYS A 39 -12.59 -27.06 -13.33
C CYS A 39 -13.11 -25.93 -14.24
N GLU A 40 -12.47 -24.76 -14.25
CA GLU A 40 -12.79 -23.67 -15.19
C GLU A 40 -12.65 -24.12 -16.65
N ILE A 41 -11.57 -24.82 -17.00
CA ILE A 41 -11.35 -25.34 -18.36
C ILE A 41 -12.43 -26.36 -18.74
N CYS A 42 -12.87 -27.17 -17.76
CA CYS A 42 -13.98 -28.09 -17.94
C CYS A 42 -15.37 -27.41 -17.96
N LYS A 43 -15.44 -26.08 -17.81
CA LYS A 43 -16.66 -25.27 -17.67
C LYS A 43 -17.51 -25.62 -16.44
N ASP A 44 -16.90 -26.26 -15.45
CA ASP A 44 -17.54 -26.53 -14.16
C ASP A 44 -17.23 -25.38 -13.19
N TYR A 45 -17.95 -24.27 -13.38
CA TYR A 45 -17.70 -23.03 -12.66
C TYR A 45 -18.15 -23.10 -11.20
N GLU A 46 -19.20 -23.88 -10.89
CA GLU A 46 -19.68 -24.00 -9.51
C GLU A 46 -18.66 -24.68 -8.62
N GLU A 47 -18.07 -25.79 -9.10
CA GLU A 47 -17.01 -26.49 -8.39
C GLU A 47 -15.76 -25.60 -8.27
N SER A 48 -15.40 -24.88 -9.33
CA SER A 48 -14.29 -23.93 -9.31
C SER A 48 -14.49 -22.80 -8.29
N ASP A 49 -15.66 -22.15 -8.30
CA ASP A 49 -15.99 -21.05 -7.39
C ASP A 49 -16.00 -21.54 -5.93
N SER A 50 -16.52 -22.75 -5.68
CA SER A 50 -16.48 -23.39 -4.36
C SER A 50 -15.05 -23.60 -3.86
N ILE A 51 -14.14 -24.07 -4.72
CA ILE A 51 -12.72 -24.23 -4.37
C ILE A 51 -12.10 -22.87 -4.01
N TYR A 52 -12.32 -21.83 -4.82
CA TYR A 52 -11.79 -20.50 -4.52
C TYR A 52 -12.39 -19.90 -3.24
N HIS A 53 -13.69 -20.05 -3.00
CA HIS A 53 -14.34 -19.62 -1.75
C HIS A 53 -13.74 -20.33 -0.54
N ASN A 54 -13.45 -21.63 -0.66
CA ASN A 54 -12.77 -22.38 0.40
C ASN A 54 -11.36 -21.87 0.66
N ILE A 55 -10.61 -21.49 -0.38
CA ILE A 55 -9.28 -20.87 -0.23
C ILE A 55 -9.41 -19.53 0.50
N ILE A 56 -10.34 -18.65 0.10
CA ILE A 56 -10.55 -17.34 0.76
C ILE A 56 -10.92 -17.50 2.23
N LYS A 57 -11.82 -18.46 2.53
CA LYS A 57 -12.26 -18.73 3.90
C LYS A 57 -11.11 -19.19 4.80
N ARG A 58 -10.21 -20.01 4.26
CA ARG A 58 -9.03 -20.52 4.99
C ARG A 58 -7.91 -19.50 5.07
N PHE A 59 -7.68 -18.76 3.99
CA PHE A 59 -6.58 -17.81 3.84
C PHE A 59 -7.12 -16.41 3.52
N PRO A 60 -7.65 -15.69 4.53
CA PRO A 60 -8.26 -14.37 4.32
C PRO A 60 -7.29 -13.31 3.78
N SER A 61 -5.98 -13.53 3.92
CA SER A 61 -4.94 -12.64 3.39
C SER A 61 -4.69 -12.82 1.89
N GLU A 62 -5.11 -13.94 1.30
CA GLU A 62 -4.95 -14.18 -0.13
C GLU A 62 -6.00 -13.41 -0.94
N TYR A 63 -5.54 -12.60 -1.89
CA TYR A 63 -6.39 -11.81 -2.76
C TYR A 63 -6.54 -12.40 -4.16
N GLU A 64 -5.65 -13.31 -4.56
CA GLU A 64 -5.68 -13.94 -5.89
C GLU A 64 -6.98 -14.71 -6.19
N PRO A 65 -7.58 -15.48 -5.26
CA PRO A 65 -8.84 -16.19 -5.53
C PRO A 65 -9.98 -15.22 -5.88
N VAL A 66 -10.01 -14.04 -5.27
CA VAL A 66 -11.03 -13.01 -5.56
C VAL A 66 -10.89 -12.52 -7.01
N SER A 67 -9.66 -12.31 -7.47
CA SER A 67 -9.38 -11.96 -8.87
C SER A 67 -9.87 -13.05 -9.82
N GLN A 68 -9.62 -14.33 -9.51
CA GLN A 68 -10.03 -15.45 -10.36
C GLN A 68 -11.55 -15.63 -10.40
N ILE A 69 -12.24 -15.56 -9.26
CA ILE A 69 -13.70 -15.59 -9.20
C ILE A 69 -14.28 -14.42 -10.02
N PHE A 70 -13.76 -13.22 -9.84
CA PHE A 70 -14.25 -12.06 -10.59
C PHE A 70 -14.04 -12.22 -12.10
N LYS A 71 -12.89 -12.75 -12.52
CA LYS A 71 -12.64 -13.11 -13.93
C LYS A 71 -13.59 -14.20 -14.44
N SER A 72 -13.94 -15.18 -13.60
CA SER A 72 -14.91 -16.22 -13.94
C SER A 72 -16.31 -15.62 -14.14
N PHE A 73 -16.70 -14.62 -13.32
CA PHE A 73 -17.94 -13.87 -13.52
C PHE A 73 -17.92 -13.05 -14.81
N LEU A 74 -16.84 -12.35 -15.12
CA LEU A 74 -16.71 -11.59 -16.38
C LEU A 74 -16.80 -12.45 -17.64
N ARG A 75 -16.40 -13.73 -17.57
CA ARG A 75 -16.55 -14.66 -18.70
C ARG A 75 -17.99 -15.12 -18.90
N ARG A 76 -18.80 -15.12 -17.83
CA ARG A 76 -20.17 -15.65 -17.81
C ARG A 76 -21.25 -14.58 -17.93
N LYS A 77 -20.95 -13.36 -17.50
CA LYS A 77 -21.93 -12.28 -17.31
C LYS A 77 -21.51 -11.02 -18.06
N ASN A 78 -22.48 -10.13 -18.27
CA ASN A 78 -22.22 -8.84 -18.89
C ASN A 78 -21.30 -7.98 -18.01
N GLU A 79 -20.39 -7.26 -18.65
CA GLU A 79 -19.38 -6.44 -17.98
C GLU A 79 -20.00 -5.35 -17.09
N SER A 80 -21.08 -4.71 -17.55
CA SER A 80 -21.81 -3.70 -16.78
C SER A 80 -22.34 -4.26 -15.46
N ILE A 81 -22.96 -5.45 -15.51
CA ILE A 81 -23.48 -6.16 -14.34
C ILE A 81 -22.35 -6.44 -13.35
N CYS A 82 -21.18 -6.88 -13.82
CA CYS A 82 -20.04 -7.14 -12.96
C CYS A 82 -19.52 -5.87 -12.29
N ILE A 83 -19.42 -4.76 -13.03
CA ILE A 83 -18.98 -3.47 -12.49
C ILE A 83 -19.96 -2.95 -11.45
N ASP A 84 -21.26 -2.92 -11.76
CA ASP A 84 -22.27 -2.31 -10.91
C ASP A 84 -22.45 -3.08 -9.60
N ASN A 85 -22.53 -4.42 -9.67
CA ASN A 85 -22.56 -5.26 -8.47
C ASN A 85 -21.31 -5.10 -7.61
N SER A 86 -20.13 -4.98 -8.24
CA SER A 86 -18.88 -4.79 -7.50
C SER A 86 -18.83 -3.44 -6.80
N LYS A 87 -19.27 -2.36 -7.48
CA LYS A 87 -19.38 -1.02 -6.88
C LYS A 87 -20.33 -1.04 -5.68
N ILE A 88 -21.48 -1.72 -5.80
CA ILE A 88 -22.43 -1.90 -4.69
C ILE A 88 -21.76 -2.60 -3.50
N ILE A 89 -21.05 -3.71 -3.74
CA ILE A 89 -20.34 -4.44 -2.68
C ILE A 89 -19.31 -3.53 -2.00
N ILE A 90 -18.48 -2.83 -2.78
CA ILE A 90 -17.42 -1.95 -2.26
C ILE A 90 -18.02 -0.83 -1.40
N ASN A 91 -19.09 -0.19 -1.88
CA ASN A 91 -19.78 0.87 -1.14
C ASN A 91 -20.41 0.35 0.16
N ASN A 92 -21.06 -0.82 0.12
CA ASN A 92 -21.61 -1.45 1.31
C ASN A 92 -20.49 -1.80 2.33
N PHE A 93 -19.32 -2.22 1.85
CA PHE A 93 -18.14 -2.42 2.72
C PHE A 93 -17.66 -1.11 3.34
N GLN A 94 -17.54 -0.04 2.56
CA GLN A 94 -17.12 1.28 3.04
C GLN A 94 -18.05 1.79 4.16
N ILE A 95 -19.36 1.67 3.98
CA ILE A 95 -20.38 2.01 4.99
C ILE A 95 -20.17 1.22 6.30
N LYS A 96 -19.87 -0.08 6.21
CA LYS A 96 -19.61 -0.93 7.39
C LYS A 96 -18.34 -0.51 8.14
N PHE A 97 -17.36 0.08 7.44
CA PHE A 97 -16.14 0.58 8.07
C PHE A 97 -16.33 1.91 8.78
N THR A 98 -17.04 2.86 8.16
CA THR A 98 -17.28 4.18 8.76
C THR A 98 -18.11 4.06 10.04
N THR A 99 -19.18 3.27 10.02
CA THR A 99 -20.05 3.01 11.18
C THR A 99 -19.34 2.32 12.35
N LYS A 100 -18.42 1.38 12.08
CA LYS A 100 -17.60 0.73 13.13
C LYS A 100 -16.60 1.68 13.80
N LYS A 101 -16.22 2.77 13.14
CA LYS A 101 -15.27 3.75 13.68
C LYS A 101 -15.95 4.66 14.70
N GLU A 102 -17.16 5.12 14.41
CA GLU A 102 -17.95 6.01 15.28
C GLU A 102 -18.33 5.36 16.61
N THR A 103 -18.66 4.06 16.57
CA THR A 103 -18.98 3.28 17.78
C THR A 103 -17.79 3.08 18.74
N LYS A 104 -16.55 3.21 18.26
CA LYS A 104 -15.34 3.11 19.12
C LYS A 104 -14.84 4.47 19.62
N SER A 105 -15.21 5.58 18.99
CA SER A 105 -14.80 6.93 19.40
C SER A 105 -15.78 7.63 20.35
N SER A 106 -16.99 7.10 20.55
CA SER A 106 -18.06 7.75 21.30
C SER A 106 -18.19 7.25 22.75
N SER A 107 -17.09 7.15 23.50
CA SER A 107 -17.14 6.87 24.95
C SER A 107 -16.96 8.09 25.85
N ASN A 108 -16.79 9.32 25.32
CA ASN A 108 -16.62 10.53 26.14
C ASN A 108 -17.24 11.77 25.49
N ASN A 109 -18.57 11.84 25.39
CA ASN A 109 -19.38 13.07 25.51
C ASN A 109 -20.86 12.80 25.17
N PRO A 110 -21.79 12.87 26.13
CA PRO A 110 -23.21 12.78 25.85
C PRO A 110 -23.76 14.20 25.69
N LYS A 111 -23.99 14.66 24.46
CA LYS A 111 -24.93 15.74 24.10
C LYS A 111 -24.75 16.09 22.63
N TYR A 112 -25.37 15.32 21.73
CA TYR A 112 -26.04 15.81 20.53
C TYR A 112 -26.93 14.67 20.03
N LYS A 113 -28.25 14.91 20.02
CA LYS A 113 -29.23 14.04 19.35
C LYS A 113 -29.12 14.36 17.86
N ASP A 114 -28.23 13.67 17.15
CA ASP A 114 -28.22 13.70 15.70
C ASP A 114 -29.01 12.54 15.14
N VAL A 115 -29.86 12.86 14.18
CA VAL A 115 -30.71 11.96 13.42
C VAL A 115 -29.79 10.99 12.66
N GLU A 116 -29.62 9.78 13.18
CA GLU A 116 -28.92 8.68 12.48
C GLU A 116 -29.70 8.31 11.20
N MET A 117 -29.43 8.99 10.09
CA MET A 117 -29.73 8.44 8.77
C MET A 117 -28.75 7.30 8.51
N LYS A 118 -29.11 6.09 8.97
CA LYS A 118 -28.37 4.87 8.60
C LYS A 118 -28.30 4.81 7.07
N PRO A 119 -27.12 4.87 6.46
CA PRO A 119 -27.00 4.69 5.02
C PRO A 119 -27.58 3.32 4.65
N LYS A 120 -28.64 3.32 3.85
CA LYS A 120 -29.34 2.09 3.45
C LYS A 120 -28.37 1.24 2.63
N GLU A 121 -28.06 0.03 3.12
CA GLU A 121 -27.34 -0.95 2.33
C GLU A 121 -28.12 -1.23 1.05
N SER A 122 -27.46 -1.04 -0.09
CA SER A 122 -28.08 -1.32 -1.38
C SER A 122 -28.11 -2.83 -1.60
N ALA A 123 -29.27 -3.36 -1.99
CA ALA A 123 -29.43 -4.78 -2.27
C ALA A 123 -28.58 -5.17 -3.49
N ILE A 124 -27.76 -6.21 -3.36
CA ILE A 124 -26.98 -6.78 -4.47
C ILE A 124 -27.94 -7.61 -5.33
N PRO A 125 -28.20 -7.24 -6.60
CA PRO A 125 -29.16 -7.95 -7.44
C PRO A 125 -28.74 -9.39 -7.77
N ASP A 126 -27.43 -9.64 -7.92
CA ASP A 126 -26.92 -10.91 -8.41
C ASP A 126 -26.55 -11.89 -7.28
N PRO A 127 -27.02 -13.16 -7.32
CA PRO A 127 -26.81 -14.12 -6.25
C PRO A 127 -25.35 -14.56 -6.09
N ASP A 128 -24.56 -14.59 -7.17
CA ASP A 128 -23.15 -15.01 -7.09
C ASP A 128 -22.29 -13.91 -6.47
N PHE A 129 -22.58 -12.65 -6.80
CA PHE A 129 -21.97 -11.50 -6.15
C PHE A 129 -22.37 -11.41 -4.68
N LYS A 130 -23.62 -11.78 -4.34
CA LYS A 130 -24.05 -11.90 -2.93
C LYS A 130 -23.25 -12.97 -2.19
N LYS A 131 -23.05 -14.15 -2.79
CA LYS A 131 -22.17 -15.20 -2.22
C LYS A 131 -20.75 -14.66 -2.02
N LEU A 132 -20.15 -14.05 -3.05
CA LEU A 132 -18.81 -13.47 -2.96
C LEU A 132 -18.72 -12.44 -1.84
N SER A 133 -19.71 -11.55 -1.68
CA SER A 133 -19.72 -10.53 -0.64
C SER A 133 -19.61 -11.09 0.79
N ASN A 134 -20.10 -12.32 1.02
CA ASN A 134 -20.02 -12.98 2.32
C ASN A 134 -18.60 -13.49 2.66
N TYR A 135 -17.74 -13.68 1.65
CA TYR A 135 -16.36 -14.14 1.83
C TYR A 135 -15.33 -13.00 1.77
N LEU A 136 -15.74 -11.81 1.35
CA LEU A 136 -14.86 -10.65 1.30
C LEU A 136 -14.57 -10.13 2.71
N ASN A 137 -13.34 -9.63 2.87
CA ASN A 137 -12.79 -9.09 4.09
C ASN A 137 -11.98 -7.83 3.78
N GLU A 138 -11.42 -7.23 4.83
CA GLU A 138 -10.67 -5.97 4.73
C GLU A 138 -9.42 -6.08 3.84
N ARG A 139 -8.80 -7.26 3.77
CA ARG A 139 -7.56 -7.47 3.02
C ARG A 139 -7.84 -7.70 1.53
N ASN A 140 -8.88 -8.46 1.21
CA ASN A 140 -9.16 -8.90 -0.15
C ASN A 140 -10.12 -7.99 -0.93
N ILE A 141 -10.90 -7.12 -0.27
CA ILE A 141 -11.84 -6.18 -0.93
C ILE A 141 -11.10 -5.23 -1.89
N SER A 142 -9.86 -4.88 -1.54
CA SER A 142 -8.99 -4.04 -2.37
C SER A 142 -8.76 -4.65 -3.77
N GLN A 143 -8.77 -5.98 -3.89
CA GLN A 143 -8.64 -6.65 -5.18
C GLN A 143 -9.86 -6.41 -6.08
N LEU A 144 -11.06 -6.34 -5.51
CA LEU A 144 -12.26 -6.07 -6.29
C LEU A 144 -12.20 -4.65 -6.90
N ILE A 145 -11.69 -3.68 -6.15
CA ILE A 145 -11.42 -2.31 -6.65
C ILE A 145 -10.42 -2.34 -7.79
N VAL A 146 -9.33 -3.12 -7.65
CA VAL A 146 -8.32 -3.29 -8.69
C VAL A 146 -8.93 -3.86 -9.97
N GLU A 147 -9.72 -4.92 -9.89
CA GLU A 147 -10.31 -5.56 -11.07
C GLU A 147 -11.32 -4.64 -11.78
N VAL A 148 -12.19 -3.95 -11.02
CA VAL A 148 -13.12 -2.96 -11.59
C VAL A 148 -12.35 -1.84 -12.30
N SER A 149 -11.27 -1.36 -11.67
CA SER A 149 -10.42 -0.30 -12.24
C SER A 149 -9.72 -0.75 -13.52
N ILE A 150 -9.23 -2.00 -13.58
CA ILE A 150 -8.62 -2.57 -14.79
C ILE A 150 -9.62 -2.61 -15.93
N ILE A 151 -10.87 -2.98 -15.68
CA ILE A 151 -11.91 -3.01 -16.71
C ILE A 151 -12.20 -1.59 -17.23
N LEU A 152 -12.48 -0.64 -16.33
CA LEU A 152 -12.76 0.74 -16.70
C LEU A 152 -11.61 1.35 -17.51
N TRP A 153 -10.38 1.05 -17.11
CA TRP A 153 -9.18 1.59 -17.75
C TRP A 153 -8.82 0.91 -19.07
N ILE A 154 -8.64 -0.41 -19.07
CA ILE A 154 -8.05 -1.14 -20.20
C ILE A 154 -9.11 -1.49 -21.24
N ARG A 155 -10.29 -1.95 -20.80
CA ARG A 155 -11.35 -2.41 -21.71
C ARG A 155 -12.22 -1.26 -22.18
N GLN A 156 -12.71 -0.43 -21.25
CA GLN A 156 -13.60 0.68 -21.60
C GLN A 156 -12.85 1.97 -21.99
N ARG A 157 -11.55 2.05 -21.72
CA ARG A 157 -10.70 3.24 -21.99
C ARG A 157 -11.19 4.52 -21.32
N LYS A 158 -11.92 4.39 -20.22
CA LYS A 158 -12.50 5.52 -19.48
C LYS A 158 -11.53 6.05 -18.43
N VAL A 159 -10.57 6.87 -18.87
CA VAL A 159 -9.49 7.37 -18.01
C VAL A 159 -10.00 8.23 -16.85
N LYS A 160 -10.94 9.15 -17.10
CA LYS A 160 -11.48 10.05 -16.06
C LYS A 160 -12.22 9.27 -14.98
N GLU A 161 -13.19 8.44 -15.38
CA GLU A 161 -13.96 7.60 -14.46
C GLU A 161 -13.06 6.65 -13.64
N THR A 162 -12.03 6.07 -14.27
CA THR A 162 -11.06 5.23 -13.55
C THR A 162 -10.32 6.02 -12.48
N ARG A 163 -9.86 7.23 -12.80
CA ARG A 163 -9.16 8.09 -11.85
C ARG A 163 -10.06 8.47 -10.68
N ASP A 164 -11.27 8.92 -10.96
CA ASP A 164 -12.22 9.33 -9.93
C ASP A 164 -12.56 8.15 -9.00
N PHE A 165 -12.72 6.96 -9.57
CA PHE A 165 -12.94 5.72 -8.82
C PHE A 165 -11.75 5.34 -7.94
N LEU A 166 -10.51 5.45 -8.44
CA LEU A 166 -9.31 5.18 -7.64
C LEU A 166 -9.15 6.21 -6.51
N ILE A 167 -9.35 7.50 -6.80
CA ILE A 167 -9.23 8.59 -5.82
C ILE A 167 -10.26 8.45 -4.70
N LEU A 168 -11.48 7.99 -5.01
CA LEU A 168 -12.53 7.76 -4.02
C LEU A 168 -12.05 6.88 -2.85
N PHE A 169 -11.26 5.84 -3.14
CA PHE A 169 -10.77 4.89 -2.14
C PHE A 169 -9.34 5.18 -1.65
N PHE A 170 -8.69 6.22 -2.16
CA PHE A 170 -7.28 6.54 -1.89
C PHE A 170 -6.96 6.71 -0.40
N LYS A 171 -7.89 7.25 0.39
CA LYS A 171 -7.71 7.51 1.82
C LYS A 171 -8.23 6.39 2.73
N GLU A 172 -8.86 5.37 2.17
CA GLU A 172 -9.52 4.32 2.95
C GLU A 172 -8.53 3.41 3.68
N GLN A 173 -8.88 2.98 4.89
CA GLN A 173 -7.95 2.23 5.75
C GLN A 173 -7.57 0.87 5.18
N PHE A 174 -8.54 0.18 4.56
CA PHE A 174 -8.34 -1.15 3.97
C PHE A 174 -7.48 -1.12 2.69
N ILE A 175 -7.28 0.05 2.07
CA ILE A 175 -6.41 0.24 0.91
C ILE A 175 -4.95 0.43 1.31
N LYS A 176 -4.66 1.00 2.48
CA LYS A 176 -3.30 1.30 2.94
C LYS A 176 -2.32 0.11 2.85
N PRO A 177 -2.69 -1.15 3.18
CA PRO A 177 -1.79 -2.29 3.05
C PRO A 177 -1.82 -2.97 1.66
N SER A 178 -2.70 -2.55 0.74
CA SER A 178 -2.94 -3.29 -0.52
C SER A 178 -1.87 -3.02 -1.58
N ILE A 179 -0.92 -3.95 -1.72
CA ILE A 179 0.15 -3.89 -2.74
C ILE A 179 -0.44 -3.80 -4.15
N THR A 180 -1.49 -4.58 -4.44
CA THR A 180 -2.08 -4.64 -5.79
C THR A 180 -2.75 -3.33 -6.18
N TYR A 181 -3.46 -2.69 -5.26
CA TYR A 181 -4.06 -1.38 -5.49
C TYR A 181 -2.99 -0.32 -5.81
N TRP A 182 -1.96 -0.20 -4.97
CA TRP A 182 -0.94 0.83 -5.14
C TRP A 182 -0.13 0.63 -6.42
N ASN A 183 0.19 -0.63 -6.76
CA ASN A 183 0.84 -0.96 -8.02
C ASN A 183 -0.02 -0.60 -9.23
N LEU A 184 -1.33 -0.88 -9.18
CA LEU A 184 -2.24 -0.52 -10.27
C LEU A 184 -2.33 1.01 -10.41
N PHE A 185 -2.59 1.72 -9.31
CA PHE A 185 -2.78 3.17 -9.35
C PHE A 185 -1.51 3.90 -9.82
N PHE A 186 -0.35 3.45 -9.35
CA PHE A 186 0.93 3.96 -9.81
C PHE A 186 1.15 3.71 -11.31
N LYS A 187 0.92 2.49 -11.80
CA LYS A 187 1.03 2.16 -13.24
C LYS A 187 0.04 2.96 -14.10
N PHE A 188 -1.18 3.16 -13.60
CA PHE A 188 -2.19 3.97 -14.25
C PHE A 188 -1.71 5.41 -14.46
N GLU A 189 -1.27 6.11 -13.41
CA GLU A 189 -0.82 7.50 -13.54
C GLU A 189 0.52 7.62 -14.29
N LEU A 190 1.38 6.59 -14.24
CA LEU A 190 2.60 6.53 -15.03
C LEU A 190 2.29 6.54 -16.53
N GLN A 191 1.30 5.74 -16.95
CA GLN A 191 0.86 5.73 -18.36
C GLN A 191 0.17 7.04 -18.76
N GLN A 192 -0.56 7.69 -17.84
CA GLN A 192 -1.17 9.01 -18.09
C GLN A 192 -0.16 10.17 -18.02
N ARG A 193 1.09 9.90 -17.61
CA ARG A 193 2.18 10.88 -17.45
C ARG A 193 1.83 12.05 -16.52
N ASN A 194 0.94 11.84 -15.55
CA ASN A 194 0.54 12.89 -14.63
C ASN A 194 1.53 13.01 -13.46
N LYS A 195 2.55 13.86 -13.63
CA LYS A 195 3.62 14.04 -12.64
C LYS A 195 3.09 14.43 -11.25
N LYS A 196 2.15 15.39 -11.19
CA LYS A 196 1.59 15.88 -9.91
C LYS A 196 0.93 14.76 -9.12
N ASN A 197 0.11 13.93 -9.79
CA ASN A 197 -0.54 12.79 -9.13
C ASN A 197 0.48 11.73 -8.70
N LEU A 198 1.50 11.45 -9.51
CA LEU A 198 2.56 10.52 -9.14
C LEU A 198 3.33 10.98 -7.91
N THR A 199 3.69 12.27 -7.82
CA THR A 199 4.33 12.84 -6.63
C THR A 199 3.45 12.67 -5.40
N ASN A 200 2.15 12.96 -5.52
CA ASN A 200 1.18 12.78 -4.42
C ASN A 200 1.05 11.31 -3.99
N ILE A 201 1.01 10.38 -4.95
CA ILE A 201 0.95 8.94 -4.66
C ILE A 201 2.22 8.49 -3.93
N ILE A 202 3.41 8.86 -4.42
CA ILE A 202 4.68 8.48 -3.78
C ILE A 202 4.79 9.06 -2.37
N ASN A 203 4.45 10.33 -2.18
CA ASN A 203 4.47 10.96 -0.86
C ASN A 203 3.47 10.30 0.10
N TYR A 204 2.28 9.95 -0.40
CA TYR A 204 1.31 9.20 0.38
C TYR A 204 1.82 7.80 0.75
N ILE A 205 2.40 7.08 -0.20
CA ILE A 205 2.93 5.74 0.03
C ILE A 205 4.06 5.78 1.07
N LYS A 206 4.97 6.75 0.96
CA LYS A 206 6.06 6.96 1.91
C LYS A 206 5.58 7.20 3.34
N LEU A 207 4.58 8.06 3.53
CA LEU A 207 4.22 8.55 4.86
C LEU A 207 3.00 7.86 5.49
N TYR A 208 2.08 7.34 4.66
CA TYR A 208 0.75 6.90 5.11
C TYR A 208 0.40 5.45 4.77
N SER A 209 1.05 4.83 3.79
CA SER A 209 0.79 3.42 3.48
C SER A 209 1.32 2.47 4.54
N ASN A 210 0.79 1.24 4.57
CA ASN A 210 1.29 0.14 5.39
C ASN A 210 2.00 -0.92 4.54
N LEU A 211 2.61 -0.49 3.42
CA LEU A 211 3.30 -1.38 2.51
C LEU A 211 4.66 -1.85 3.07
N PRO A 212 5.13 -3.06 2.66
CA PRO A 212 6.49 -3.49 2.91
C PRO A 212 7.50 -2.50 2.31
N ILE A 213 8.61 -2.29 3.02
CA ILE A 213 9.67 -1.33 2.63
C ILE A 213 10.23 -1.67 1.25
N SER A 214 10.40 -2.95 0.95
CA SER A 214 10.86 -3.42 -0.37
C SER A 214 9.95 -2.94 -1.51
N VAL A 215 8.63 -2.96 -1.31
CA VAL A 215 7.65 -2.47 -2.29
C VAL A 215 7.72 -0.95 -2.43
N ILE A 216 7.83 -0.22 -1.31
CA ILE A 216 7.97 1.24 -1.32
C ILE A 216 9.24 1.64 -2.07
N ASN A 217 10.38 1.03 -1.76
CA ASN A 217 11.65 1.30 -2.41
C ASN A 217 11.59 1.03 -3.92
N ASN A 218 10.95 -0.07 -4.33
CA ASN A 218 10.75 -0.38 -5.74
C ASN A 218 9.90 0.68 -6.45
N LEU A 219 8.80 1.14 -5.84
CA LEU A 219 7.97 2.19 -6.41
C LEU A 219 8.70 3.53 -6.53
N ILE A 220 9.52 3.88 -5.53
CA ILE A 220 10.36 5.07 -5.58
C ILE A 220 11.40 4.96 -6.71
N LYS A 221 12.10 3.82 -6.84
CA LYS A 221 13.08 3.60 -7.93
C LYS A 221 12.41 3.77 -9.30
N LEU A 222 11.24 3.17 -9.51
CA LEU A 222 10.46 3.32 -10.75
C LEU A 222 10.03 4.77 -11.00
N TYR A 223 9.65 5.51 -9.96
CA TYR A 223 9.29 6.92 -10.07
C TYR A 223 10.50 7.79 -10.46
N ILE A 224 11.66 7.56 -9.85
CA ILE A 224 12.91 8.27 -10.19
C ILE A 224 13.26 8.01 -11.66
N GLU A 225 13.23 6.76 -12.12
CA GLU A 225 13.47 6.42 -13.52
C GLU A 225 12.49 7.13 -14.46
N PHE A 226 11.21 7.20 -14.08
CA PHE A 226 10.21 7.93 -14.84
C PHE A 226 10.53 9.43 -14.91
N LEU A 227 10.94 10.05 -13.80
CA LEU A 227 11.30 11.47 -13.76
C LEU A 227 12.48 11.77 -14.68
N PHE A 228 13.54 10.97 -14.67
CA PHE A 228 14.69 11.16 -15.55
C PHE A 228 14.32 11.01 -17.03
N LYS A 229 13.46 10.05 -17.38
CA LYS A 229 13.05 9.82 -18.77
C LYS A 229 12.10 10.89 -19.31
N ASN A 230 11.32 11.55 -18.46
CA ASN A 230 10.19 12.39 -18.88
C ASN A 230 10.26 13.85 -18.40
N SER A 231 11.35 14.28 -17.75
CA SER A 231 11.51 15.66 -17.27
C SER A 231 12.61 16.39 -18.03
N ASN A 232 12.42 17.69 -18.22
CA ASN A 232 13.46 18.54 -18.81
C ASN A 232 14.52 18.89 -17.76
N LYS A 233 15.66 19.44 -18.20
CA LYS A 233 16.79 19.78 -17.32
C LYS A 233 16.40 20.78 -16.22
N LEU A 234 15.55 21.76 -16.52
CA LEU A 234 15.11 22.78 -15.56
C LEU A 234 14.22 22.18 -14.45
N GLU A 235 13.29 21.31 -14.82
CA GLU A 235 12.45 20.57 -13.89
C GLU A 235 13.29 19.70 -12.97
N LEU A 236 14.27 18.96 -13.52
CA LEU A 236 15.17 18.12 -12.74
C LEU A 236 16.01 18.93 -11.75
N LEU A 237 16.48 20.13 -12.13
CA LEU A 237 17.20 21.03 -11.21
C LEU A 237 16.29 21.51 -10.07
N ASN A 238 15.02 21.79 -10.35
CA ASN A 238 14.08 22.24 -9.33
C ASN A 238 13.75 21.15 -8.30
N ILE A 239 13.77 19.87 -8.71
CA ILE A 239 13.48 18.72 -7.84
C ILE A 239 14.73 17.92 -7.44
N SER A 240 15.93 18.42 -7.73
CA SER A 240 17.19 17.67 -7.56
C SER A 240 17.39 17.20 -6.12
N ARG A 241 17.15 18.08 -5.15
CA ARG A 241 17.23 17.75 -3.71
C ARG A 241 16.28 16.64 -3.31
N GLU A 242 15.08 16.62 -3.88
CA GLU A 242 14.09 15.57 -3.59
C GLU A 242 14.53 14.24 -4.21
N ILE A 243 15.01 14.26 -5.46
CA ILE A 243 15.54 13.06 -6.14
C ILE A 243 16.73 12.49 -5.37
N GLU A 244 17.72 13.32 -5.00
CA GLU A 244 18.87 12.93 -4.19
C GLU A 244 18.42 12.26 -2.88
N ARG A 245 17.47 12.89 -2.19
CA ARG A 245 16.88 12.31 -0.99
C ARG A 245 16.24 10.95 -1.25
N MET A 246 15.49 10.80 -2.34
CA MET A 246 14.86 9.51 -2.69
C MET A 246 15.90 8.42 -3.01
N PHE A 247 17.02 8.78 -3.65
CA PHE A 247 18.14 7.86 -3.85
C PHE A 247 18.73 7.39 -2.53
N LEU A 248 19.08 8.33 -1.64
CA LEU A 248 19.66 8.00 -0.34
C LEU A 248 18.73 7.17 0.55
N GLU A 249 17.41 7.29 0.36
CA GLU A 249 16.40 6.51 1.07
C GLU A 249 16.23 5.09 0.52
N THR A 250 16.52 4.88 -0.78
CA THR A 250 16.35 3.59 -1.47
C THR A 250 17.63 2.81 -1.68
N ASP A 251 18.77 3.43 -1.37
CA ASP A 251 20.08 2.82 -1.34
C ASP A 251 20.18 1.83 -0.16
N ASP A 252 20.61 0.62 -0.48
CA ASP A 252 20.73 -0.48 0.47
C ASP A 252 22.03 -0.36 1.29
N GLU A 253 23.03 0.34 0.77
CA GLU A 253 24.30 0.64 1.45
C GLU A 253 24.23 1.90 2.31
N SER A 254 23.18 2.71 2.13
CA SER A 254 22.96 3.93 2.87
C SER A 254 22.67 3.66 4.35
N SER A 255 23.30 4.47 5.22
CA SER A 255 23.15 4.33 6.66
C SER A 255 21.69 4.41 7.09
N THR A 256 21.32 3.67 8.14
CA THR A 256 19.95 3.65 8.69
C THR A 256 19.41 5.04 9.07
N ASN A 257 20.30 5.99 9.37
CA ASN A 257 19.97 7.38 9.67
C ASN A 257 19.45 8.18 8.48
N MET A 258 19.70 7.71 7.25
CA MET A 258 19.27 8.37 6.02
C MET A 258 17.87 7.93 5.56
N LYS A 259 17.30 6.88 6.17
CA LYS A 259 15.94 6.39 5.91
C LYS A 259 14.86 7.21 6.64
N ARG A 260 14.77 8.50 6.29
CA ARG A 260 13.97 9.51 7.02
C ARG A 260 12.49 9.16 7.08
N PHE A 261 11.86 8.82 5.96
CA PHE A 261 10.42 8.57 5.95
C PHE A 261 10.01 7.37 6.85
N LEU A 262 10.86 6.34 6.97
CA LEU A 262 10.60 5.22 7.88
C LEU A 262 10.57 5.69 9.33
N LYS A 263 11.48 6.59 9.71
CA LYS A 263 11.50 7.19 11.04
C LYS A 263 10.32 8.16 11.24
N THR A 264 9.94 8.91 10.21
CA THR A 264 8.76 9.79 10.24
C THR A 264 7.46 9.01 10.42
N ARG A 265 7.36 7.79 9.88
CA ARG A 265 6.19 6.92 10.12
C ARG A 265 6.04 6.47 11.58
N LEU A 266 7.14 6.45 12.33
CA LEU A 266 7.13 6.08 13.76
C LEU A 266 6.69 7.27 14.64
N ASP A 267 6.80 8.50 14.13
CA ASP A 267 6.32 9.67 14.84
C ASP A 267 4.78 9.73 14.82
N SER A 268 4.17 10.00 15.97
CA SER A 268 2.71 10.03 16.12
C SER A 268 2.07 11.17 15.32
N GLY A 269 2.76 12.30 15.20
CA GLY A 269 2.38 13.45 14.37
C GLY A 269 2.77 13.31 12.90
N ARG A 270 3.68 12.38 12.58
CA ARG A 270 4.30 12.20 11.26
C ARG A 270 4.96 13.48 10.77
N ASP A 271 5.46 14.28 11.71
CA ASP A 271 6.11 15.54 11.40
C ASP A 271 7.58 15.27 11.03
N GLU A 272 7.91 15.64 9.80
CA GLU A 272 9.25 15.47 9.28
C GLU A 272 10.27 16.34 10.01
N GLU A 273 9.88 17.54 10.44
CA GLU A 273 10.78 18.45 11.15
C GLU A 273 11.14 17.92 12.53
N VAL A 274 10.15 17.40 13.26
CA VAL A 274 10.35 16.75 14.55
C VAL A 274 11.23 15.53 14.40
N THR A 275 10.98 14.71 13.37
CA THR A 275 11.81 13.55 13.06
C THR A 275 13.24 13.95 12.73
N ASN A 276 13.43 15.00 11.93
CA ASN A 276 14.75 15.52 11.56
C ASN A 276 15.48 16.06 12.79
N LYS A 277 14.81 16.80 13.69
CA LYS A 277 15.37 17.24 14.97
C LYS A 277 15.81 16.05 15.83
N ARG A 278 14.99 15.00 15.91
CA ARG A 278 15.33 13.76 16.62
C ARG A 278 16.54 13.06 16.01
N LEU A 279 16.56 12.90 14.70
CA LEU A 279 17.65 12.31 13.93
C LEU A 279 18.98 13.02 14.14
N ILE A 280 18.93 14.34 14.19
CA ILE A 280 20.07 15.19 14.45
C ILE A 280 20.63 14.96 15.87
N LYS A 281 19.76 14.70 16.86
CA LYS A 281 20.16 14.32 18.23
C LYS A 281 20.72 12.90 18.29
N GLU A 282 20.21 11.97 17.49
CA GLU A 282 20.70 10.58 17.38
C GLU A 282 21.98 10.43 16.54
N ASN A 283 22.48 11.51 15.93
CA ASN A 283 23.66 11.41 15.07
C ASN A 283 24.85 10.86 15.89
N GLY A 284 25.60 9.91 15.33
CA GLY A 284 26.69 9.17 16.01
C GLY A 284 26.27 8.08 16.98
N HIS A 285 25.04 8.10 17.54
CA HIS A 285 24.55 7.11 18.50
C HIS A 285 23.09 6.73 18.18
N PRO A 286 22.87 5.76 17.28
CA PRO A 286 21.53 5.35 16.88
C PRO A 286 20.66 4.97 18.08
N GLY A 287 19.44 5.53 18.15
CA GLY A 287 18.47 5.23 19.21
C GLY A 287 18.68 6.01 20.52
N ILE A 288 19.74 6.82 20.64
CA ILE A 288 19.99 7.63 21.83
C ILE A 288 19.98 9.11 21.45
N PRO A 289 18.99 9.89 21.94
CA PRO A 289 18.97 11.31 21.68
C PRO A 289 20.08 11.98 22.51
N VAL A 290 21.14 12.43 21.84
CA VAL A 290 22.17 13.27 22.44
C VAL A 290 21.76 14.73 22.23
N GLU A 291 21.19 15.36 23.26
CA GLU A 291 20.80 16.77 23.20
C GLU A 291 22.00 17.74 23.17
N PHE A 292 23.21 17.21 23.37
CA PHE A 292 24.34 17.95 23.91
C PHE A 292 25.46 18.23 22.92
N ARG A 293 25.18 18.21 21.60
CA ARG A 293 26.21 18.52 20.59
C ARG A 293 26.41 20.03 20.50
N PRO A 294 27.60 20.56 20.87
CA PRO A 294 27.88 21.98 20.75
C PRO A 294 27.79 22.43 19.29
N ARG A 295 27.18 23.59 19.05
CA ARG A 295 27.04 24.15 17.69
C ARG A 295 27.39 25.61 17.64
N ILE A 296 27.95 26.02 16.51
CA ILE A 296 28.10 27.42 16.15
C ILE A 296 26.78 27.88 15.54
N VAL A 297 26.13 28.88 16.14
CA VAL A 297 24.81 29.38 15.72
C VAL A 297 24.91 30.19 14.43
N ASN A 298 25.95 31.01 14.32
CA ASN A 298 26.31 31.80 13.15
C ASN A 298 27.48 31.16 12.40
N ALA A 299 27.32 29.87 12.05
CA ALA A 299 28.32 29.18 11.24
C ALA A 299 28.47 29.88 9.88
N LEU A 300 29.72 30.13 9.48
CA LEU A 300 30.01 30.68 8.16
C LEU A 300 29.72 29.64 7.09
N ASN A 301 29.10 30.09 6.00
CA ASN A 301 28.90 29.24 4.84
C ASN A 301 30.21 29.20 4.03
N PHE A 302 30.95 28.10 4.13
CA PHE A 302 32.24 27.93 3.45
C PHE A 302 32.15 27.89 1.91
N THR A 303 30.94 27.79 1.34
CA THR A 303 30.74 27.82 -0.11
C THR A 303 30.69 29.24 -0.68
N ASP A 304 30.42 30.23 0.17
CA ASP A 304 30.36 31.62 -0.27
C ASP A 304 31.79 32.18 -0.27
N PRO A 305 32.25 32.82 -1.37
CA PRO A 305 33.54 33.47 -1.36
C PRO A 305 33.53 34.51 -0.25
N ILE A 306 34.41 34.34 0.74
CA ILE A 306 34.47 35.21 1.91
C ILE A 306 34.83 36.61 1.42
N LYS A 307 33.82 37.46 1.27
CA LYS A 307 33.99 38.87 0.91
C LYS A 307 34.46 39.60 2.16
N PHE A 308 35.75 39.52 2.45
CA PHE A 308 36.38 40.20 3.58
C PHE A 308 36.25 41.74 3.56
N ASN A 309 35.75 42.32 2.46
CA ASN A 309 35.89 43.75 2.18
C ASN A 309 34.63 44.59 2.48
N GLU A 310 33.47 43.99 2.76
CA GLU A 310 32.22 44.78 2.86
C GLU A 310 31.70 44.95 4.30
N ASN A 311 31.99 44.02 5.24
CA ASN A 311 31.71 44.15 6.68
C ASN A 311 32.58 43.18 7.50
N PRO A 312 33.00 43.52 8.74
CA PRO A 312 33.69 42.57 9.62
C PRO A 312 32.78 41.39 9.96
N VAL A 313 33.34 40.18 9.94
CA VAL A 313 32.61 38.95 10.25
C VAL A 313 32.27 38.92 11.74
N SER A 314 31.00 38.69 12.08
CA SER A 314 30.57 38.56 13.48
C SER A 314 31.24 37.38 14.19
N ILE A 315 31.60 37.57 15.46
CA ILE A 315 32.22 36.55 16.32
C ILE A 315 31.26 35.35 16.46
N PRO A 316 31.75 34.11 16.44
CA PRO A 316 30.91 32.93 16.60
C PRO A 316 30.24 32.86 17.97
N TYR A 317 28.94 32.60 17.99
CA TYR A 317 28.17 32.25 19.18
C TYR A 317 27.95 30.75 19.22
N PHE A 318 28.14 30.17 20.40
CA PHE A 318 28.01 28.74 20.61
C PHE A 318 26.75 28.43 21.43
N THR A 319 26.13 27.30 21.17
CA THR A 319 25.05 26.74 21.99
C THR A 319 25.44 25.37 22.52
N SER A 320 25.01 25.06 23.74
CA SER A 320 25.15 23.73 24.37
C SER A 320 26.59 23.27 24.61
N VAL A 321 27.54 24.20 24.76
CA VAL A 321 28.96 23.90 25.06
C VAL A 321 29.09 23.30 26.46
N GLU A 322 28.31 23.80 27.40
CA GLU A 322 28.25 23.36 28.80
C GLU A 322 27.85 21.89 28.96
N LYS A 323 27.24 21.31 27.92
CA LYS A 323 26.73 19.94 27.94
C LYS A 323 27.65 18.94 27.25
N ALA A 324 28.76 19.39 26.67
CA ALA A 324 29.68 18.57 25.89
C ALA A 324 30.30 17.41 26.68
N THR A 325 30.44 17.56 28.00
CA THR A 325 31.04 16.58 28.91
C THR A 325 30.02 15.64 29.55
N LEU A 326 28.73 15.82 29.31
CA LEU A 326 27.70 14.97 29.90
C LEU A 326 27.84 13.54 29.35
N PRO A 327 27.83 12.51 30.22
CA PRO A 327 27.93 11.13 29.79
C PRO A 327 26.71 10.74 28.96
N ILE A 328 26.93 9.96 27.91
CA ILE A 328 25.86 9.40 27.09
C ILE A 328 25.30 8.19 27.85
N HIS A 329 24.05 8.30 28.30
CA HIS A 329 23.35 7.19 28.95
C HIS A 329 22.78 6.24 27.89
N TYR A 330 23.36 5.04 27.81
CA TYR A 330 22.81 3.95 27.01
C TYR A 330 21.70 3.26 27.81
N PRO A 331 20.57 2.90 27.18
CA PRO A 331 19.56 2.09 27.85
C PRO A 331 20.22 0.77 28.27
N THR A 332 20.21 0.49 29.57
CA THR A 332 20.65 -0.80 30.08
C THR A 332 19.65 -1.84 29.61
N MET A 333 20.12 -2.83 28.85
CA MET A 333 19.33 -4.01 28.51
C MET A 333 19.06 -4.73 29.82
N GLU A 334 17.87 -4.54 30.41
CA GLU A 334 17.36 -5.46 31.41
C GLU A 334 17.32 -6.82 30.72
N LYS A 335 18.14 -7.75 31.22
CA LYS A 335 18.11 -9.13 30.75
C LYS A 335 16.78 -9.72 31.22
N GLU A 336 15.80 -9.74 30.32
CA GLU A 336 14.62 -10.61 30.45
C GLU A 336 15.01 -12.09 30.38
#